data_AF-A0A959US69-F1
#
_entry.id   AF-A0A959US69-F1
#
_cell.length_a   1.000
_cell.length_b   1.000
_cell.length_c   1.000
_cell.angle_alpha   90.00
_cell.angle_beta   90.00
_cell.angle_gamma   90.00
#
_symmetry.space_group_name_H-M   'P 1'
#
loop_
_entity.id
_entity.type
_entity.pdbx_description
1 polymer ?
#
loop_
_entity_poly.entity_id
_entity_poly.type
_entity_poly.pdbx_seq_one_letter_code
_entity_poly.pdbx_strand_id
1 'polypeptide(L)'
;MARSTTFLLAGLALLTMGFGQAKNPAATTATEFNQLRDLKFDSFKPGEKLTYVVHYGWLNAGEAVVELKEGTRDIAGRKVWVATGTGRSLGAFNTFYKVDDHYETHFDAKGVFPYAFIRRVSEGGYEFSQDYVYNQVKGEVTTQKKVTHKVPASVQDMLSAFYFARTI
;
A
#
# COMPACT_ATOMS: atom_id res chain seq x y z
N MET A 1 -38.70 -67.38 -11.03
CA MET A 1 -38.04 -66.45 -11.97
C MET A 1 -39.09 -65.44 -12.41
N ALA A 2 -39.15 -64.27 -11.75
CA ALA A 2 -39.86 -63.06 -12.17
C ALA A 2 -39.56 -61.97 -11.13
N ARG A 3 -38.79 -60.96 -11.52
CA ARG A 3 -38.49 -59.77 -10.70
C ARG A 3 -39.65 -58.79 -10.84
N SER A 4 -40.21 -58.35 -9.72
CA SER A 4 -41.08 -57.16 -9.67
C SER A 4 -40.40 -56.13 -8.78
N THR A 5 -40.07 -54.99 -9.38
CA THR A 5 -39.36 -53.87 -8.77
C THR A 5 -40.40 -52.84 -8.35
N THR A 6 -40.68 -52.73 -7.04
CA THR A 6 -41.56 -51.69 -6.50
C THR A 6 -40.69 -50.53 -6.02
N PHE A 7 -40.82 -49.37 -6.67
CA PHE A 7 -40.22 -48.12 -6.24
C PHE A 7 -40.88 -47.64 -4.94
N LEU A 8 -40.08 -47.37 -3.90
CA LEU A 8 -40.52 -46.71 -2.67
C LEU A 8 -40.42 -45.19 -2.87
N LEU A 9 -41.54 -44.47 -2.86
CA LEU A 9 -41.55 -43.01 -2.69
C LEU A 9 -41.15 -42.68 -1.23
N ALA A 10 -39.96 -42.11 -1.04
CA ALA A 10 -39.61 -41.47 0.23
C ALA A 10 -40.05 -40.01 0.20
N GLY A 11 -41.02 -39.66 1.06
CA GLY A 11 -41.61 -38.34 1.18
C GLY A 11 -40.62 -37.27 1.63
N LEU A 12 -40.74 -36.11 1.00
CA LEU A 12 -40.02 -34.87 1.27
C LEU A 12 -40.62 -34.18 2.49
N ALA A 13 -39.92 -34.15 3.63
CA ALA A 13 -40.24 -33.28 4.75
C ALA A 13 -39.25 -32.11 4.77
N LEU A 14 -39.68 -30.96 4.24
CA LEU A 14 -38.96 -29.69 4.34
C LEU A 14 -39.06 -29.15 5.78
N LEU A 15 -37.98 -29.26 6.54
CA LEU A 15 -37.77 -28.51 7.78
C LEU A 15 -37.35 -27.08 7.42
N THR A 16 -38.27 -26.13 7.50
CA THR A 16 -37.95 -24.69 7.49
C THR A 16 -37.55 -24.25 8.90
N MET A 17 -36.26 -24.38 9.23
CA MET A 17 -35.71 -23.67 10.40
C MET A 17 -35.49 -22.21 10.03
N GLY A 18 -36.42 -21.34 10.45
CA GLY A 18 -36.23 -19.90 10.44
C GLY A 18 -35.19 -19.51 11.50
N PHE A 19 -33.99 -19.14 11.06
CA PHE A 19 -33.03 -18.46 11.93
C PHE A 19 -33.42 -16.99 12.03
N GLY A 20 -34.10 -16.62 13.13
CA GLY A 20 -34.26 -15.24 13.53
C GLY A 20 -32.90 -14.70 14.01
N GLN A 21 -32.26 -13.86 13.22
CA GLN A 21 -31.05 -13.17 13.63
C GLN A 21 -31.43 -12.05 14.61
N ALA A 22 -31.17 -12.25 15.90
CA ALA A 22 -31.28 -11.19 16.89
C ALA A 22 -30.33 -10.05 16.49
N LYS A 23 -30.87 -8.86 16.25
CA LYS A 23 -30.07 -7.65 16.09
C LYS A 23 -29.46 -7.32 17.47
N ASN A 24 -28.26 -7.82 17.72
CA ASN A 24 -27.45 -7.30 18.82
C ASN A 24 -27.29 -5.79 18.60
N PRO A 25 -27.59 -4.94 19.61
CA PRO A 25 -27.31 -3.52 19.50
C PRO A 25 -25.83 -3.35 19.18
N ALA A 26 -25.53 -2.55 18.15
CA ALA A 26 -24.17 -2.25 17.75
C ALA A 26 -23.40 -1.76 18.98
N ALA A 27 -22.38 -2.53 19.38
CA ALA A 27 -21.45 -2.12 20.41
C ALA A 27 -20.93 -0.73 20.02
N THR A 28 -21.04 0.23 20.93
CA THR A 28 -20.46 1.56 20.76
C THR A 28 -18.95 1.39 20.70
N THR A 29 -18.39 1.36 19.48
CA THR A 29 -16.97 1.15 19.26
C THR A 29 -16.22 2.33 19.86
N ALA A 30 -15.54 2.13 20.99
CA ALA A 30 -14.51 3.07 21.43
C ALA A 30 -13.54 3.28 20.26
N THR A 31 -13.14 4.52 19.99
CA THR A 31 -12.18 4.81 18.93
C THR A 31 -10.84 4.18 19.33
N GLU A 32 -10.53 3.01 18.78
CA GLU A 32 -9.22 2.38 19.00
C GLU A 32 -8.13 3.22 18.33
N PHE A 33 -7.17 3.64 19.14
CA PHE A 33 -5.98 4.34 18.67
C PHE A 33 -4.80 3.37 18.68
N ASN A 34 -4.09 3.30 17.55
CA ASN A 34 -2.89 2.50 17.42
C ASN A 34 -1.70 3.20 18.08
N GLN A 35 -0.89 2.42 18.79
CA GLN A 35 0.42 2.87 19.25
C GLN A 35 1.37 2.94 18.04
N LEU A 36 2.10 4.05 17.93
CA LEU A 36 3.11 4.22 16.88
C LEU A 36 4.36 3.41 17.23
N ARG A 37 4.85 2.65 16.25
CA ARG A 37 6.04 1.79 16.41
C ARG A 37 7.32 2.61 16.36
N ASP A 38 8.31 2.19 17.14
CA ASP A 38 9.71 2.62 17.02
C ASP A 38 10.57 1.41 16.65
N LEU A 39 11.38 1.54 15.60
CA LEU A 39 12.32 0.53 15.14
C LEU A 39 13.76 0.94 15.50
N LYS A 40 14.64 -0.04 15.63
CA LYS A 40 16.09 0.17 15.75
C LYS A 40 16.76 -0.33 14.47
N PHE A 41 17.42 0.56 13.74
CA PHE A 41 18.13 0.25 12.49
C PHE A 41 19.22 1.30 12.23
N ASP A 42 20.23 0.95 11.44
CA ASP A 42 21.34 1.82 11.01
C ASP A 42 21.68 1.69 9.50
N SER A 43 20.85 0.97 8.75
CA SER A 43 21.07 0.58 7.35
C SER A 43 20.84 1.70 6.31
N PHE A 44 20.26 2.83 6.72
CA PHE A 44 20.05 4.01 5.89
C PHE A 44 19.92 5.28 6.73
N LYS A 45 20.17 6.43 6.09
CA LYS A 45 19.98 7.76 6.67
C LYS A 45 19.75 8.78 5.56
N PRO A 46 19.17 9.96 5.88
CA PRO A 46 19.06 11.06 4.93
C PRO A 46 20.41 11.42 4.28
N GLY A 47 20.35 11.77 2.99
CA GLY A 47 21.51 11.98 2.12
C GLY A 47 21.83 10.79 1.20
N GLU A 48 21.15 9.65 1.39
CA GLU A 48 21.31 8.49 0.51
C GLU A 48 20.69 8.73 -0.87
N LYS A 49 21.35 8.20 -1.90
CA LYS A 49 20.87 8.11 -3.28
C LYS A 49 21.23 6.76 -3.88
N LEU A 50 20.23 5.99 -4.27
CA LEU A 50 20.37 4.69 -4.90
C LEU A 50 19.92 4.78 -6.36
N THR A 51 20.80 4.43 -7.28
CA THR A 51 20.51 4.42 -8.72
C THR A 51 20.53 2.98 -9.23
N TYR A 52 19.42 2.57 -9.82
CA TYR A 52 19.22 1.25 -10.42
C TYR A 52 19.06 1.42 -11.94
N VAL A 53 19.74 0.58 -12.70
CA VAL A 53 19.63 0.56 -14.16
C VAL A 53 18.93 -0.72 -14.56
N VAL A 54 17.88 -0.59 -15.37
CA VAL A 54 17.15 -1.72 -15.92
C VAL A 54 17.74 -2.04 -17.29
N HIS A 55 18.21 -3.27 -17.46
CA HIS A 55 18.79 -3.75 -18.70
C HIS A 55 17.81 -4.67 -19.44
N TYR A 56 17.74 -4.52 -20.76
CA TYR A 56 17.06 -5.46 -21.64
C TYR A 56 18.07 -5.96 -22.68
N GLY A 57 18.56 -7.19 -22.48
CA GLY A 57 19.71 -7.70 -23.22
C GLY A 57 20.94 -6.83 -22.97
N TRP A 58 21.59 -6.35 -24.03
CA TRP A 58 22.76 -5.48 -23.95
C TRP A 58 22.41 -3.98 -23.88
N LEU A 59 21.13 -3.61 -23.86
CA LEU A 59 20.68 -2.22 -23.86
C LEU A 59 20.18 -1.79 -22.49
N ASN A 60 20.49 -0.56 -22.10
CA ASN A 60 19.88 0.09 -20.94
C ASN A 60 18.48 0.56 -21.32
N ALA A 61 17.46 -0.01 -20.69
CA ALA A 61 16.06 0.29 -20.95
C ALA A 61 15.54 1.46 -20.10
N GLY A 62 16.04 1.58 -18.87
CA GLY A 62 15.59 2.62 -17.95
C GLY A 62 16.50 2.80 -16.74
N GLU A 63 16.25 3.86 -16.00
CA GLU A 63 16.89 4.19 -14.74
C GLU A 63 15.82 4.45 -13.68
N ALA A 64 16.00 3.88 -12.50
CA ALA A 64 15.23 4.23 -11.31
C ALA A 64 16.18 4.82 -10.25
N VAL A 65 15.83 5.96 -9.68
CA VAL A 65 16.61 6.64 -8.65
C VAL A 65 15.75 6.82 -7.41
N VAL A 66 16.24 6.38 -6.25
CA VAL A 66 15.60 6.63 -4.96
C VAL A 66 16.52 7.50 -4.12
N GLU A 67 16.03 8.66 -3.69
CA GLU A 67 16.75 9.60 -2.82
C GLU A 67 16.05 9.70 -1.46
N LEU A 68 16.81 9.82 -0.37
CA LEU A 68 16.29 10.04 0.98
C LEU A 68 16.76 11.39 1.53
N LYS A 69 15.82 12.20 2.02
CA LYS A 69 16.10 13.53 2.57
C LYS A 69 15.40 13.71 3.92
N GLU A 70 15.92 14.64 4.72
CA GLU A 70 15.18 15.10 5.91
C GLU A 70 13.96 15.93 5.47
N GLY A 71 12.82 15.67 6.09
CA GLY A 71 11.65 16.51 5.95
C GLY A 71 11.85 17.85 6.66
N THR A 72 11.10 18.86 6.22
CA THR A 72 11.19 20.22 6.78
C THR A 72 10.36 20.41 8.05
N ARG A 73 9.50 19.45 8.38
CA ARG A 73 8.53 19.53 9.48
C ARG A 73 8.41 18.20 10.20
N ASP A 74 8.18 18.30 11.50
CA ASP A 74 7.84 17.16 12.35
C ASP A 74 6.32 16.99 12.39
N ILE A 75 5.87 15.75 12.56
CA ILE A 75 4.45 15.42 12.74
C ILE A 75 4.30 14.85 14.14
N ALA A 76 3.51 15.53 14.99
CA ALA A 76 3.29 15.14 16.38
C ALA A 76 4.61 14.93 17.18
N GLY A 77 5.61 15.77 16.94
CA GLY A 77 6.92 15.70 17.60
C GLY A 77 7.83 14.57 17.10
N ARG A 78 7.47 13.90 16.00
CA ARG A 78 8.29 12.87 15.35
C ARG A 78 8.86 13.40 14.04
N LYS A 79 10.16 13.21 13.86
CA LYS A 79 10.87 13.62 12.65
C LYS A 79 10.32 12.88 11.43
N VAL A 80 10.20 13.60 10.32
CA VAL A 80 9.78 13.06 9.03
C VAL A 80 10.97 12.96 8.11
N TRP A 81 11.09 11.84 7.40
CA TRP A 81 11.98 11.70 6.24
C TRP A 81 11.16 11.64 4.96
N VAL A 82 11.76 12.12 3.87
CA VAL A 82 11.14 12.16 2.55
C VAL A 82 11.96 11.29 1.61
N ALA A 83 11.34 10.22 1.11
CA ALA A 83 11.91 9.42 0.05
C ALA A 83 11.27 9.77 -1.28
N THR A 84 12.09 10.06 -2.28
CA THR A 84 11.66 10.36 -3.64
C THR A 84 12.21 9.30 -4.59
N GLY A 85 11.32 8.55 -5.23
CA GLY A 85 11.65 7.61 -6.30
C GLY A 85 11.32 8.23 -7.66
N THR A 86 12.27 8.24 -8.58
CA THR A 86 12.02 8.61 -9.98
C THR A 86 12.36 7.46 -10.91
N GLY A 87 11.59 7.28 -11.98
CA GLY A 87 11.81 6.28 -13.01
C GLY A 87 11.79 6.92 -14.38
N ARG A 88 12.75 6.60 -15.25
CA ARG A 88 12.74 7.08 -16.63
C ARG A 88 13.30 6.07 -17.61
N SER A 89 12.77 6.04 -18.83
CA SER A 89 13.34 5.22 -19.90
C SER A 89 14.61 5.88 -20.47
N LEU A 90 15.53 5.05 -20.98
CA LEU A 90 16.83 5.48 -21.50
C LEU A 90 16.99 5.16 -22.98
N GLY A 91 17.82 5.95 -23.66
CA GLY A 91 18.27 5.68 -25.04
C GLY A 91 17.12 5.44 -26.02
N ALA A 92 17.24 4.38 -26.81
CA ALA A 92 16.24 4.01 -27.83
C ALA A 92 14.85 3.70 -27.23
N PHE A 93 14.78 3.22 -25.98
CA PHE A 93 13.49 2.94 -25.34
C PHE A 93 12.67 4.20 -25.09
N ASN A 94 13.32 5.35 -24.84
CA ASN A 94 12.61 6.63 -24.71
C ASN A 94 11.89 7.06 -26.00
N THR A 95 12.40 6.64 -27.17
CA THR A 95 11.81 6.99 -28.47
C THR A 95 10.57 6.16 -28.79
N PHE A 96 10.51 4.90 -28.34
CA PHE A 96 9.36 4.01 -28.61
C PHE A 96 8.38 3.91 -27.43
N TYR A 97 8.84 4.12 -26.20
CA TYR A 97 8.02 4.09 -24.98
C TYR A 97 8.66 4.98 -23.88
N LYS A 98 8.20 6.23 -23.79
CA LYS A 98 8.66 7.18 -22.79
C LYS A 98 8.09 6.85 -21.41
N VAL A 99 8.95 6.78 -20.40
CA VAL A 99 8.57 6.66 -18.99
C VAL A 99 9.13 7.89 -18.26
N ASP A 100 8.30 8.55 -17.47
CA ASP A 100 8.65 9.64 -16.57
C ASP A 100 7.78 9.56 -15.31
N ASP A 101 8.32 8.86 -14.32
CA ASP A 101 7.63 8.42 -13.12
C ASP A 101 8.19 9.13 -11.90
N HIS A 102 7.30 9.58 -11.01
CA HIS A 102 7.64 10.24 -9.76
C HIS A 102 6.80 9.72 -8.60
N TYR A 103 7.48 9.22 -7.58
CA TYR A 103 6.92 8.71 -6.35
C TYR A 103 7.56 9.45 -5.18
N GLU A 104 6.77 9.86 -4.21
CA GLU A 104 7.25 10.51 -3.00
C GLU A 104 6.50 9.99 -1.79
N THR A 105 7.22 9.65 -0.73
CA THR A 105 6.64 9.29 0.57
C THR A 105 7.25 10.13 1.67
N HIS A 106 6.39 10.64 2.55
CA HIS A 106 6.76 11.31 3.80
C HIS A 106 6.50 10.31 4.91
N PHE A 107 7.55 9.80 5.55
CA PHE A 107 7.42 8.73 6.53
C PHE A 107 8.13 9.08 7.83
N ASP A 108 7.66 8.44 8.90
CA ASP A 108 8.21 8.60 10.24
C ASP A 108 9.64 8.06 10.33
N ALA A 109 10.59 8.90 10.77
CA ALA A 109 12.01 8.56 10.81
C ALA A 109 12.34 7.40 11.77
N LYS A 110 11.50 7.11 12.77
CA LYS A 110 11.74 6.04 13.75
C LYS A 110 10.92 4.78 13.45
N GLY A 111 9.69 4.95 13.01
CA GLY A 111 8.71 3.87 12.80
C GLY A 111 8.65 3.35 11.38
N VAL A 112 9.20 4.12 10.43
CA VAL A 112 9.27 3.81 8.99
C VAL A 112 7.90 3.45 8.44
N PHE A 113 6.88 4.25 8.79
CA PHE A 113 5.53 4.16 8.25
C PHE A 113 5.16 5.51 7.64
N PRO A 114 4.32 5.56 6.60
CA PRO A 114 4.03 6.80 5.90
C PRO A 114 2.99 7.65 6.61
N TYR A 115 3.09 8.94 6.37
CA TYR A 115 2.10 9.98 6.64
C TYR A 115 1.47 10.50 5.36
N ALA A 116 2.23 10.56 4.27
CA ALA A 116 1.73 10.95 2.96
C ALA A 116 2.47 10.20 1.86
N PHE A 117 1.75 9.90 0.77
CA PHE A 117 2.30 9.31 -0.43
C PHE A 117 1.75 10.00 -1.66
N ILE A 118 2.61 10.29 -2.62
CA ILE A 118 2.31 10.97 -3.88
C ILE A 118 2.89 10.12 -5.00
N ARG A 119 2.07 9.85 -6.02
CA ARG A 119 2.45 9.12 -7.22
C ARG A 119 1.99 9.89 -8.45
N ARG A 120 2.91 10.15 -9.38
CA ARG A 120 2.68 10.72 -10.71
C ARG A 120 3.39 9.82 -11.71
N VAL A 121 2.65 9.33 -12.69
CA VAL A 121 3.13 8.34 -13.66
C VAL A 121 2.78 8.83 -15.04
N SER A 122 3.77 8.86 -15.92
CA SER A 122 3.63 9.18 -17.34
C SER A 122 4.37 8.12 -18.15
N GLU A 123 3.61 7.20 -18.75
CA GLU A 123 4.16 6.00 -19.40
C GLU A 123 3.51 5.77 -20.76
N GLY A 124 4.25 6.01 -21.85
CA GLY A 124 3.80 5.72 -23.21
C GLY A 124 2.50 6.43 -23.63
N GLY A 125 2.21 7.59 -23.03
CA GLY A 125 0.96 8.34 -23.25
C GLY A 125 -0.15 8.03 -22.24
N TYR A 126 0.07 7.13 -21.29
CA TYR A 126 -0.80 6.93 -20.14
C TYR A 126 -0.36 7.81 -18.97
N GLU A 127 -1.33 8.51 -18.36
CA GLU A 127 -1.10 9.37 -17.20
C GLU A 127 -1.89 8.86 -16.01
N PHE A 128 -1.24 8.81 -14.85
CA PHE A 128 -1.87 8.37 -13.61
C PHE A 128 -1.36 9.13 -12.40
N SER A 129 -2.29 9.45 -11.50
CA SER A 129 -2.00 10.22 -10.30
C SER A 129 -2.73 9.65 -9.09
N GLN A 130 -2.01 9.51 -7.98
CA GLN A 130 -2.57 9.10 -6.70
C GLN A 130 -1.92 9.87 -5.57
N ASP A 131 -2.73 10.26 -4.60
CA ASP A 131 -2.30 10.81 -3.33
C ASP A 131 -2.97 10.03 -2.19
N TYR A 132 -2.21 9.76 -1.14
CA TYR A 132 -2.71 9.14 0.09
C TYR A 132 -2.21 9.92 1.30
N VAL A 133 -3.09 10.10 2.28
CA VAL A 133 -2.75 10.66 3.59
C VAL A 133 -3.07 9.63 4.65
N TYR A 134 -2.09 9.26 5.44
CA TYR A 134 -2.18 8.20 6.43
C TYR A 134 -2.34 8.79 7.83
N ASN A 135 -3.39 8.39 8.53
CA ASN A 135 -3.53 8.59 9.96
C ASN A 135 -3.22 7.27 10.67
N GLN A 136 -1.95 7.08 10.98
CA GLN A 136 -1.45 5.84 11.58
C GLN A 136 -2.01 5.60 12.98
N VAL A 137 -2.26 6.68 13.74
CA VAL A 137 -2.87 6.62 15.08
C VAL A 137 -4.32 6.14 15.00
N LYS A 138 -5.09 6.55 13.98
CA LYS A 138 -6.49 6.10 13.79
C LYS A 138 -6.65 4.83 12.95
N GLY A 139 -5.56 4.32 12.38
CA GLY A 139 -5.59 3.20 11.44
C GLY A 139 -6.41 3.53 10.20
N GLU A 140 -6.18 4.71 9.61
CA GLU A 140 -6.96 5.22 8.48
C GLU A 140 -6.05 5.73 7.36
N VAL A 141 -6.50 5.58 6.12
CA VAL A 141 -5.91 6.24 4.96
C VAL A 141 -6.99 7.00 4.20
N THR A 142 -6.72 8.25 3.84
CA THR A 142 -7.58 9.08 3.00
C THR A 142 -6.97 9.16 1.60
N THR A 143 -7.77 8.81 0.60
CA THR A 143 -7.36 8.83 -0.81
C THR A 143 -7.48 10.22 -1.42
N GLN A 144 -6.86 10.43 -2.59
CA GLN A 144 -7.00 11.65 -3.39
C GLN A 144 -8.47 12.03 -3.65
N LYS A 145 -9.36 11.03 -3.78
CA LYS A 145 -10.80 11.22 -3.95
C LYS A 145 -11.54 11.58 -2.64
N LYS A 146 -10.81 11.85 -1.56
CA LYS A 146 -11.32 12.17 -0.21
C LYS A 146 -12.15 11.05 0.41
N VAL A 147 -11.92 9.81 -0.03
CA VAL A 147 -12.52 8.61 0.59
C VAL A 147 -11.55 8.06 1.62
N THR A 148 -12.04 7.81 2.84
CA THR A 148 -11.24 7.25 3.94
C THR A 148 -11.54 5.77 4.12
N HIS A 149 -10.48 4.97 4.30
CA HIS A 149 -10.55 3.54 4.55
C HIS A 149 -9.83 3.17 5.84
N LYS A 150 -10.35 2.16 6.54
CA LYS A 150 -9.65 1.54 7.67
C LYS A 150 -8.52 0.66 7.16
N VAL A 151 -7.38 0.73 7.83
CA VAL A 151 -6.15 0.01 7.48
C VAL A 151 -5.48 -0.52 8.75
N PRO A 152 -4.70 -1.61 8.64
CA PRO A 152 -3.89 -2.10 9.76
C PRO A 152 -2.90 -1.05 10.26
N ALA A 153 -2.47 -1.20 11.51
CA ALA A 153 -1.44 -0.35 12.09
C ALA A 153 -0.12 -0.45 11.31
N SER A 154 0.56 0.69 11.14
CA SER A 154 1.84 0.76 10.40
C SER A 154 1.77 0.23 8.97
N VAL A 155 0.60 0.35 8.31
CA VAL A 155 0.47 0.03 6.88
C VAL A 155 1.46 0.87 6.06
N GLN A 156 2.02 0.26 5.01
CA GLN A 156 3.05 0.86 4.17
C GLN A 156 2.52 1.26 2.81
N ASP A 157 3.16 2.27 2.21
CA ASP A 157 3.14 2.51 0.77
C ASP A 157 4.35 1.84 0.11
N MET A 158 4.50 1.99 -1.20
CA MET A 158 5.54 1.31 -1.97
C MET A 158 6.97 1.71 -1.57
N LEU A 159 7.22 3.00 -1.34
CA LEU A 159 8.54 3.51 -0.97
C LEU A 159 8.82 3.33 0.52
N SER A 160 7.83 3.54 1.40
CA SER A 160 8.00 3.27 2.83
C SER A 160 8.18 1.77 3.10
N ALA A 161 7.52 0.89 2.33
CA ALA A 161 7.79 -0.54 2.37
C ALA A 161 9.23 -0.89 1.96
N PHE A 162 9.77 -0.24 0.92
CA PHE A 162 11.16 -0.42 0.50
C PHE A 162 12.15 -0.09 1.63
N TYR A 163 11.97 1.04 2.33
CA TYR A 163 12.82 1.38 3.48
C TYR A 163 12.56 0.48 4.69
N PHE A 164 11.30 0.14 4.97
CA PHE A 164 10.96 -0.77 6.07
C PHE A 164 11.63 -2.14 5.90
N ALA A 165 11.66 -2.69 4.68
CA ALA A 165 12.33 -3.93 4.36
C ALA A 165 13.87 -3.89 4.58
N ARG A 166 14.46 -2.71 4.74
CA ARG A 166 15.88 -2.54 5.07
C ARG A 166 16.14 -2.43 6.57
N THR A 167 15.10 -2.44 7.40
CA THR A 167 15.22 -2.38 8.86
C THR A 167 15.33 -3.74 9.53
N ILE A 168 15.21 -4.83 8.76
CA ILE A 168 15.25 -6.23 9.21
C ILE A 168 16.63 -6.85 9.08
#